data_AF-A0A968CIS6-F1
#
_entry.id   AF-A0A968CIS6-F1
#
_cell.length_a   1.000
_cell.length_b   1.000
_cell.length_c   1.000
_cell.angle_alpha   90.00
_cell.angle_beta   90.00
_cell.angle_gamma   90.00
#
_symmetry.space_group_name_H-M   'P 1'
#
loop_
_entity.id
_entity.type
_entity.pdbx_description
1 polymer ?
#
loop_
_entity_poly.entity_id
_entity_poly.type
_entity_poly.pdbx_seq_one_letter_code
_entity_poly.pdbx_strand_id
1 'polypeptide(L)' 'GIVFLASPLFLYWFIHGDYDRYLWIINGPYPFSHFGSAPFQAAMGLGLILAGVVLIIASVLLQKKIKENND' A
#
# COMPACT_ATOMS: atom_id res chain seq x y z
N GLY A 1 5.68 -1.54 -8.33
CA GLY A 1 4.30 -1.83 -8.75
C GLY A 1 3.69 -2.98 -7.98
N ILE A 2 4.01 -4.21 -8.35
CA ILE A 2 3.41 -5.45 -7.79
C ILE A 2 3.49 -5.53 -6.26
N VAL A 3 4.63 -5.16 -5.66
CA VAL A 3 4.79 -5.13 -4.18
C VAL A 3 3.75 -4.23 -3.51
N PHE A 4 3.46 -3.06 -4.08
CA PHE A 4 2.44 -2.15 -3.55
C PHE A 4 1.02 -2.71 -3.71
N LEU A 5 0.75 -3.47 -4.77
CA LEU A 5 -0.54 -4.16 -4.92
C LEU A 5 -0.76 -5.26 -3.88
N ALA A 6 0.31 -5.95 -3.47
CA ALA A 6 0.25 -6.99 -2.44
C ALA A 6 0.32 -6.43 -1.00
N SER A 7 0.85 -5.22 -0.82
CA SER A 7 1.06 -4.61 0.49
C SER A 7 -0.19 -4.40 1.36
N PRO A 8 -1.43 -4.25 0.85
CA PRO A 8 -2.62 -4.23 1.70
C PRO A 8 -2.81 -5.53 2.49
N LEU A 9 -2.44 -6.69 1.91
CA LEU A 9 -2.50 -7.98 2.60
C LEU A 9 -1.48 -8.04 3.74
N PHE A 10 -0.27 -7.54 3.49
CA PHE A 10 0.76 -7.44 4.50
C PHE A 10 0.39 -6.46 5.61
N LEU A 11 -0.19 -5.30 5.25
CA LEU A 11 -0.68 -4.30 6.20
C LEU A 11 -1.79 -4.88 7.08
N TYR A 12 -2.74 -5.60 6.49
CA TYR A 12 -3.81 -6.28 7.23
C TYR A 12 -3.23 -7.30 8.22
N TRP A 13 -2.32 -8.16 7.75
CA TRP A 13 -1.66 -9.14 8.61
C TRP A 13 -0.83 -8.48 9.73
N PHE A 14 -0.14 -7.39 9.43
CA PHE A 14 0.60 -6.63 10.44
C PHE A 14 -0.33 -6.07 11.51
N ILE A 15 -1.47 -5.48 11.14
CA ILE A 15 -2.42 -4.88 12.09
C ILE A 15 -3.12 -5.96 12.92
N HIS A 16 -3.59 -7.05 12.31
CA HIS A 16 -4.52 -8.01 12.93
C HIS A 16 -3.91 -9.35 13.33
N GLY A 17 -2.64 -9.61 12.96
CA GLY A 17 -2.00 -10.90 13.18
C GLY A 17 -1.60 -11.19 14.64
N ASP A 18 -1.74 -10.22 15.54
CA ASP A 18 -1.52 -10.38 16.98
C ASP A 18 -2.36 -9.34 17.75
N TYR A 19 -3.01 -9.78 18.83
CA TYR A 19 -3.95 -8.95 19.58
C TYR A 19 -3.25 -7.84 20.39
N ASP A 20 -2.14 -8.16 21.05
CA ASP A 20 -1.38 -7.18 21.83
C ASP A 20 -0.75 -6.13 20.91
N ARG A 21 -0.26 -6.57 19.75
CA ARG A 21 0.21 -5.68 18.68
C ARG A 21 -0.90 -4.80 18.15
N TYR A 22 -2.09 -5.34 17.91
CA TYR A 22 -3.24 -4.54 17.49
C TYR A 22 -3.55 -3.44 18.51
N LEU A 23 -3.62 -3.78 19.80
CA LEU A 23 -3.85 -2.81 20.87
C LEU A 23 -2.74 -1.76 20.95
N TRP A 24 -1.48 -2.17 20.81
CA TRP A 24 -0.35 -1.25 20.77
C TRP A 24 -0.42 -0.28 19.58
N ILE A 25 -0.80 -0.76 18.39
CA ILE A 25 -0.95 0.05 17.18
C ILE A 25 -2.03 1.13 17.38
N ILE A 26 -3.23 0.75 17.82
CA ILE A 26 -4.36 1.69 17.93
C ILE A 26 -4.22 2.69 19.09
N ASN A 27 -3.36 2.41 20.07
CA ASN A 27 -3.01 3.34 21.14
C ASN A 27 -1.72 4.13 20.83
N GLY A 28 -1.08 3.88 19.70
CA GLY A 28 0.16 4.55 19.28
C GLY A 28 -0.04 5.98 18.79
N PRO A 29 1.05 6.67 18.39
CA PRO A 29 0.96 7.99 17.80
C PRO A 29 0.31 7.93 16.40
N TYR A 30 -0.17 9.07 15.90
CA TYR A 30 -0.60 9.20 14.51
C TYR A 30 0.52 8.78 13.53
N PRO A 31 0.24 8.05 12.43
CA PRO A 31 -1.08 7.63 11.94
C PRO A 31 -1.62 6.35 12.58
N PHE A 32 -0.85 5.69 13.45
CA PHE A 32 -1.16 4.35 13.92
C PHE A 32 -2.43 4.26 14.78
N SER A 33 -2.68 5.27 15.61
CA SER A 33 -3.91 5.36 16.40
C SER A 33 -5.20 5.29 15.59
N HIS A 34 -5.16 5.65 14.31
CA HIS A 34 -6.34 5.69 13.45
C HIS A 34 -6.59 4.37 12.73
N PHE A 35 -5.67 3.41 12.80
CA PHE A 35 -5.86 2.06 12.24
C PHE A 35 -6.95 1.26 12.96
N GLY A 36 -7.46 1.69 14.12
CA GLY A 36 -8.68 1.11 14.70
C GLY A 36 -9.94 1.39 13.87
N SER A 37 -9.90 2.37 12.95
CA SER A 37 -11.04 2.75 12.13
C SER A 37 -11.00 2.08 10.75
N ALA A 38 -12.13 1.47 10.36
CA ALA A 38 -12.28 0.84 9.05
C ALA A 38 -12.09 1.84 7.88
N PRO A 39 -12.63 3.08 7.91
CA PRO A 39 -12.41 4.04 6.82
C PRO A 39 -10.93 4.39 6.61
N PHE A 40 -10.15 4.55 7.68
CA PHE A 40 -8.73 4.85 7.58
C PHE A 40 -7.94 3.67 7.01
N GLN A 41 -8.21 2.44 7.48
CA GLN A 41 -7.60 1.23 6.91
C GLN A 41 -7.90 1.10 5.41
N ALA A 42 -9.14 1.34 5.00
CA ALA A 42 -9.54 1.29 3.59
C ALA A 42 -8.83 2.36 2.76
N ALA A 43 -8.76 3.61 3.26
CA ALA A 43 -8.05 4.70 2.58
C ALA A 43 -6.56 4.38 2.38
N MET A 44 -5.89 3.84 3.41
CA MET A 44 -4.48 3.42 3.32
C MET A 44 -4.30 2.27 2.32
N GLY A 45 -5.17 1.26 2.36
CA GLY A 45 -5.16 0.15 1.41
C GLY A 45 -5.36 0.61 -0.04
N LEU A 46 -6.34 1.48 -0.28
CA LEU A 46 -6.58 2.07 -1.61
C LEU A 46 -5.39 2.90 -2.08
N GLY A 47 -4.78 3.69 -1.19
CA GLY A 47 -3.57 4.46 -1.51
C GLY A 47 -2.42 3.58 -1.98
N LEU A 48 -2.20 2.44 -1.31
CA LEU A 48 -1.18 1.46 -1.72
C LEU A 48 -1.48 0.85 -3.09
N ILE A 49 -2.74 0.46 -3.35
CA ILE A 49 -3.16 -0.08 -4.64
C ILE A 49 -2.93 0.95 -5.75
N LEU A 50 -3.38 2.19 -5.55
CA LEU A 50 -3.22 3.28 -6.52
C LEU A 50 -1.74 3.55 -6.82
N ALA A 51 -0.90 3.63 -5.80
CA ALA A 51 0.55 3.77 -5.98
C ALA A 51 1.13 2.59 -6.79
N GLY A 52 0.68 1.37 -6.51
CA GLY A 52 1.08 0.17 -7.26
C GLY A 52 0.73 0.25 -8.75
N VAL A 53 -0.50 0.65 -9.07
CA VAL A 53 -0.99 0.83 -10.46
C VAL A 53 -0.20 1.92 -11.17
N VAL A 54 -0.02 3.08 -10.56
CA VAL A 54 0.74 4.20 -11.14
C VAL A 54 2.17 3.77 -11.49
N LEU A 55 2.85 3.06 -10.59
CA LEU A 55 4.20 2.57 -10.85
C LEU A 55 4.26 1.55 -12.00
N ILE A 56 3.25 0.69 -12.15
CA ILE A 56 3.18 -0.26 -13.27
C ILE A 56 2.99 0.50 -14.58
N ILE A 57 2.04 1.44 -14.63
CA ILE A 57 1.79 2.27 -15.81
C ILE A 57 3.06 3.04 -16.20
N ALA A 58 3.71 3.68 -15.24
CA ALA A 58 4.97 4.41 -15.47
C ALA A 58 6.05 3.49 -16.05
N SER A 59 6.19 2.27 -15.52
CA SER A 59 7.14 1.28 -16.03
C SER A 59 6.85 0.88 -17.49
N VAL A 60 5.59 0.64 -17.84
CA VAL A 60 5.19 0.26 -19.20
C VAL A 60 5.43 1.41 -20.19
N LEU A 61 5.05 2.64 -19.81
CA LEU A 61 5.28 3.82 -20.63
C LEU A 61 6.78 4.08 -20.85
N LEU A 62 7.59 3.91 -19.81
CA LEU A 62 9.04 4.07 -19.92
C LEU A 62 9.66 3.04 -20.86
N GLN A 63 9.26 1.76 -20.75
CA GLN A 63 9.73 0.71 -21.65
C GLN A 63 9.33 0.97 -23.11
N LYS A 64 8.10 1.43 -23.35
CA LYS A 64 7.65 1.80 -24.69
C LYS A 64 8.50 2.93 -25.27
N LYS A 65 8.74 3.98 -24.50
CA LYS A 65 9.55 5.13 -24.93
C LYS A 65 11.01 4.74 -25.20
N ILE A 66 11.59 3.86 -24.39
CA ILE A 66 12.94 3.34 -24.64
C ILE A 66 12.99 2.56 -25.96
N LYS A 67 11.98 1.74 -26.25
CA LYS A 67 11.91 1.01 -27.51
C LYS A 67 11.79 1.94 -28.72
N GLU A 68 10.90 2.93 -28.68
CA GLU A 68 10.73 3.91 -29.77
C GLU A 68 12.00 4.72 -30.08
N ASN A 69 12.88 4.96 -29.08
CA ASN A 69 14.15 5.67 -29.30
C ASN A 69 15.27 4.79 -29.87
N ASN A 70 15.11 3.46 -29.84
CA ASN A 70 16.11 2.51 -30.32
C ASN A 70 15.78 1.96 -31.72
N ASP A 71 14.59 2.25 -32.25
CA ASP A 71 14.12 1.95 -33.61
C ASP A 71 14.36 3.16 -34.54
#